data_AF-A0A0N0T0G2-F1
#
_entry.id   AF-A0A0N0T0G2-F1
#
_cell.length_a   1.000
_cell.length_b   1.000
_cell.length_c   1.000
_cell.angle_alpha   90.00
_cell.angle_beta   90.00
_cell.angle_gamma   90.00
#
_symmetry.space_group_name_H-M   'P 1'
#
loop_
_entity.id
_entity.type
_entity.pdbx_description
1 polymer ?
#
loop_
_entity_poly.entity_id
_entity_poly.type
_entity_poly.pdbx_seq_one_letter_code
_entity_poly.pdbx_strand_id
1 'polypeptide(L)'
;MDRALEAAFTRSVPKSAQAQMRYLVKQLKGTRPAAELLGVSQRTVERYVVGTLKHPRKDLAARLEREVRQRWQPQVRARAKDRAATAEGIVVSARARFGFTAAPGTTDDARLRHITQALPPRWAERLFAARDRGATEAQLQEIAAQGLGEMYFRDAGRRAQGLLVEFTDVEDIDISL
;
A
#
# COMPACT_ATOMS: atom_id res chain seq x y z
N MET A 1 -1.84 8.30 9.71
CA MET A 1 -2.13 8.20 8.26
C MET A 1 -0.90 7.84 7.42
N ASP A 2 0.17 8.62 7.44
CA ASP A 2 1.33 8.39 6.55
C ASP A 2 1.98 7.01 6.76
N ARG A 3 2.13 6.60 8.02
CA ARG A 3 2.59 5.25 8.41
C ARG A 3 1.66 4.13 7.94
N ALA A 4 0.35 4.32 8.01
CA ALA A 4 -0.64 3.33 7.58
C ALA A 4 -0.56 3.09 6.07
N LEU A 5 -0.41 4.18 5.29
CA LEU A 5 -0.12 4.08 3.87
C LEU A 5 1.16 3.28 3.63
N GLU A 6 2.25 3.52 4.36
CA GLU A 6 3.49 2.73 4.18
C GLU A 6 3.37 1.25 4.52
N ALA A 7 2.60 0.92 5.55
CA ALA A 7 2.39 -0.46 6.01
C ALA A 7 1.62 -1.30 4.98
N ALA A 8 0.57 -0.72 4.38
CA ALA A 8 -0.31 -1.36 3.38
C ALA A 8 0.44 -1.97 2.19
N PHE A 9 1.61 -1.43 1.87
CA PHE A 9 2.36 -1.78 0.66
C PHE A 9 3.46 -2.82 0.87
N THR A 10 3.56 -3.44 2.04
CA THR A 10 4.58 -4.45 2.31
C THR A 10 4.13 -5.82 1.80
N ARG A 11 4.86 -6.40 0.83
CA ARG A 11 4.71 -7.82 0.44
C ARG A 11 5.95 -8.62 0.79
N SER A 12 5.74 -9.91 1.04
CA SER A 12 6.83 -10.85 1.27
C SER A 12 7.79 -10.92 0.07
N VAL A 13 9.07 -10.99 0.39
CA VAL A 13 10.16 -11.19 -0.58
C VAL A 13 10.07 -12.62 -1.13
N PRO A 14 10.46 -12.89 -2.39
CA PRO A 14 10.54 -14.25 -2.91
C PRO A 14 11.32 -15.16 -1.95
N LYS A 15 10.72 -16.31 -1.57
CA LYS A 15 11.28 -17.16 -0.51
C LYS A 15 12.40 -18.10 -0.99
N SER A 16 12.42 -18.46 -2.27
CA SER A 16 13.43 -19.39 -2.80
C SER A 16 14.67 -18.67 -3.31
N ALA A 17 15.84 -19.25 -3.05
CA ALA A 17 17.11 -18.73 -3.54
C ALA A 17 17.13 -18.59 -5.08
N GLN A 18 16.49 -19.51 -5.79
CA GLN A 18 16.34 -19.44 -7.24
C GLN A 18 15.53 -18.21 -7.68
N ALA A 19 14.38 -17.94 -7.04
CA ALA A 19 13.55 -16.79 -7.39
C ALA A 19 14.26 -15.46 -7.04
N GLN A 20 14.92 -15.42 -5.89
CA GLN A 20 15.76 -14.31 -5.46
C GLN A 20 16.90 -14.04 -6.45
N MET A 21 17.59 -15.09 -6.93
CA MET A 21 18.68 -14.97 -7.90
C MET A 21 18.18 -14.47 -9.26
N ARG A 22 17.09 -15.04 -9.78
CA ARG A 22 16.46 -14.59 -11.03
C ARG A 22 16.02 -13.13 -10.95
N TYR A 23 15.49 -12.73 -9.80
CA TYR A 23 15.13 -11.34 -9.55
C TYR A 23 16.35 -10.42 -9.64
N LEU A 24 17.45 -10.72 -8.93
CA LEU A 24 18.67 -9.89 -9.00
C LEU A 24 19.25 -9.84 -10.40
N VAL A 25 19.31 -10.96 -11.13
CA VAL A 25 19.79 -10.99 -12.52
C VAL A 25 18.93 -10.09 -13.41
N LYS A 26 17.61 -10.10 -13.24
CA LYS A 26 16.69 -9.21 -13.98
C LYS A 26 16.94 -7.74 -13.63
N GLN A 27 17.09 -7.41 -12.35
CA GLN A 27 17.29 -6.03 -11.89
C GLN A 27 18.64 -5.45 -12.31
N LEU A 28 19.70 -6.25 -12.22
CA LEU A 28 21.06 -5.85 -12.54
C LEU A 28 21.43 -6.09 -14.01
N LYS A 29 20.45 -6.54 -14.82
CA LYS A 29 20.59 -6.78 -16.27
C LYS A 29 21.74 -7.74 -16.62
N GLY A 30 21.99 -8.75 -15.78
CA GLY A 30 23.02 -9.75 -16.06
C GLY A 30 23.41 -10.62 -14.87
N THR A 31 24.07 -11.74 -15.15
CA THR A 31 24.59 -12.68 -14.14
C THR A 31 25.91 -12.21 -13.53
N ARG A 32 26.75 -11.52 -14.30
CA ARG A 32 28.04 -10.98 -13.82
C ARG A 32 27.87 -9.89 -12.75
N PRO A 33 27.04 -8.85 -12.93
CA PRO A 33 26.82 -7.86 -11.87
C PRO A 33 26.18 -8.47 -10.61
N ALA A 34 25.29 -9.46 -10.77
CA ALA A 34 24.71 -10.18 -9.64
C ALA A 34 25.77 -11.00 -8.88
N ALA A 35 26.74 -11.57 -9.58
CA ALA A 35 27.83 -12.32 -8.99
C ALA A 35 28.79 -11.41 -8.20
N GLU A 36 29.15 -10.26 -8.79
CA GLU A 36 29.96 -9.22 -8.15
C GLU A 36 29.30 -8.70 -6.87
N LEU A 37 28.00 -8.37 -6.94
CA LEU A 37 27.21 -7.92 -5.79
C LEU A 37 27.18 -8.95 -4.64
N LEU A 38 27.04 -10.23 -4.98
CA LEU A 38 26.91 -11.31 -3.99
C LEU A 38 28.27 -11.85 -3.51
N GLY A 39 29.38 -11.46 -4.15
CA GLY A 39 30.72 -11.97 -3.89
C GLY A 39 30.85 -13.47 -4.21
N VAL A 40 30.26 -13.92 -5.32
CA VAL A 40 30.31 -15.32 -5.80
C VAL A 40 30.75 -15.37 -7.25
N SER A 41 31.05 -16.57 -7.77
CA SER A 41 31.33 -16.73 -9.21
C SER A 41 30.06 -16.60 -10.06
N GLN A 42 30.20 -16.09 -11.28
CA GLN A 42 29.10 -16.02 -12.25
C GLN A 42 28.44 -17.39 -12.48
N ARG A 43 29.25 -18.46 -12.56
CA ARG A 43 28.74 -19.84 -12.69
C ARG A 43 27.88 -20.28 -11.50
N THR A 44 28.16 -19.77 -10.29
CA THR A 44 27.32 -20.03 -9.12
C THR A 44 25.94 -19.41 -9.31
N VAL A 45 25.88 -18.15 -9.77
CA VAL A 45 24.61 -17.45 -10.08
C VAL A 45 23.80 -18.23 -11.12
N GLU A 46 24.43 -18.63 -12.23
CA GLU A 46 23.79 -19.39 -13.31
C GLU A 46 23.20 -20.71 -12.81
N ARG A 47 23.92 -21.46 -11.97
CA ARG A 47 23.43 -22.72 -11.38
C ARG A 47 22.20 -22.51 -10.49
N TYR A 48 22.10 -21.40 -9.76
CA TYR A 48 20.88 -21.07 -9.01
C TYR A 48 19.74 -20.68 -9.94
N VAL A 49 20.00 -19.90 -10.99
CA VAL A 49 18.98 -19.47 -11.96
C VAL A 49 18.36 -20.68 -12.67
N VAL A 50 19.19 -21.61 -13.13
CA VAL A 50 18.77 -22.87 -13.78
C VAL A 50 18.17 -23.86 -12.77
N GLY A 51 18.55 -23.77 -11.49
CA GLY A 51 17.97 -24.60 -10.41
C GLY A 51 18.77 -25.87 -10.08
N THR A 52 19.97 -26.00 -10.64
CA THR A 52 20.94 -27.04 -10.27
C THR A 52 21.48 -26.83 -8.85
N LEU A 53 21.52 -25.58 -8.38
CA LEU A 53 21.72 -25.26 -6.96
C LEU A 53 20.42 -24.73 -6.36
N LYS A 54 20.09 -25.23 -5.16
CA LYS A 54 18.84 -24.89 -4.47
C LYS A 54 19.06 -24.24 -3.10
N HIS A 55 20.08 -24.70 -2.37
CA HIS A 55 20.31 -24.32 -0.97
C HIS A 55 21.64 -23.58 -0.81
N PRO A 56 21.63 -22.24 -0.75
CA PRO A 56 22.82 -21.47 -0.44
C PRO A 56 23.29 -21.69 1.00
N ARG A 57 24.60 -21.57 1.21
CA ARG A 57 25.18 -21.46 2.55
C ARG A 57 24.60 -20.23 3.26
N LYS A 58 24.55 -20.27 4.59
CA LYS A 58 23.92 -19.23 5.43
C LYS A 58 24.34 -17.80 5.05
N ASP A 59 25.63 -17.57 4.82
CA ASP A 59 26.14 -16.22 4.50
C ASP A 59 25.71 -15.71 3.12
N LEU A 60 25.60 -16.61 2.14
CA LEU A 60 25.10 -16.26 0.81
C LEU A 60 23.59 -16.05 0.85
N ALA A 61 22.85 -16.88 1.60
CA ALA A 61 21.43 -16.72 1.81
C ALA A 61 21.11 -15.35 2.42
N ALA A 62 21.81 -14.96 3.48
CA ALA A 62 21.63 -13.68 4.14
C ALA A 62 21.98 -12.49 3.23
N ARG A 63 23.06 -12.57 2.45
CA ARG A 63 23.42 -11.54 1.45
C ARG A 63 22.35 -11.40 0.39
N LEU A 64 21.95 -12.53 -0.21
CA LEU A 64 20.93 -12.58 -1.24
C LEU A 64 19.61 -11.97 -0.76
N GLU A 65 19.16 -12.34 0.44
CA GLU A 65 17.94 -11.82 1.03
C GLU A 65 17.99 -10.30 1.25
N ARG A 66 19.11 -9.77 1.77
CA ARG A 66 19.29 -8.32 1.96
C ARG A 66 19.22 -7.56 0.64
N GLU A 67 19.99 -7.98 -0.36
CA GLU A 67 20.05 -7.31 -1.66
C GLU A 67 18.71 -7.34 -2.40
N VAL A 68 17.99 -8.46 -2.30
CA VAL A 68 16.64 -8.58 -2.85
C VAL A 68 15.68 -7.67 -2.08
N ARG A 69 15.67 -7.72 -0.74
CA ARG A 69 14.76 -6.91 0.09
C ARG A 69 14.92 -5.41 -0.20
N GLN A 70 16.16 -4.93 -0.32
CA GLN A 70 16.46 -3.53 -0.61
C GLN A 70 15.83 -3.05 -1.92
N ARG A 71 15.83 -3.91 -2.95
CA ARG A 71 15.30 -3.56 -4.29
C ARG A 71 13.82 -3.91 -4.47
N TRP A 72 13.34 -4.92 -3.77
CA TRP A 72 11.98 -5.47 -3.92
C TRP A 72 10.91 -4.54 -3.37
N GLN A 73 11.12 -3.99 -2.16
CA GLN A 73 10.09 -3.18 -1.51
C GLN A 73 9.67 -1.97 -2.34
N PRO A 74 10.56 -1.12 -2.90
CA PRO A 74 10.13 0.03 -3.70
C PRO A 74 9.24 -0.34 -4.89
N GLN A 75 9.58 -1.43 -5.60
CA GLN A 75 8.83 -1.88 -6.78
C GLN A 75 7.47 -2.48 -6.42
N VAL A 76 7.44 -3.26 -5.34
CA VAL A 76 6.18 -3.78 -4.81
C VAL A 76 5.29 -2.64 -4.36
N ARG A 77 5.84 -1.65 -3.65
CA ARG A 77 5.09 -0.48 -3.19
C ARG A 77 4.51 0.28 -4.37
N ALA A 78 5.32 0.59 -5.38
CA ALA A 78 4.86 1.26 -6.59
C ALA A 78 3.75 0.47 -7.32
N ARG A 79 3.93 -0.85 -7.50
CA ARG A 79 2.95 -1.70 -8.21
C ARG A 79 1.65 -1.90 -7.42
N ALA A 80 1.73 -1.93 -6.10
CA ALA A 80 0.58 -2.06 -5.24
C ALA A 80 -0.22 -0.75 -5.21
N LYS A 81 0.47 0.39 -5.13
CA LYS A 81 -0.09 1.73 -5.28
C LYS A 81 -0.80 1.91 -6.63
N ASP A 82 -0.15 1.51 -7.71
CA ASP A 82 -0.70 1.58 -9.07
C ASP A 82 -1.99 0.74 -9.22
N ARG A 83 -1.99 -0.51 -8.74
CA ARG A 83 -3.19 -1.36 -8.77
C ARG A 83 -4.33 -0.84 -7.92
N ALA A 84 -4.02 -0.32 -6.73
CA ALA A 84 -5.01 0.32 -5.88
C ALA A 84 -5.63 1.56 -6.54
N ALA A 85 -4.81 2.39 -7.21
CA ALA A 85 -5.26 3.58 -7.92
C ALA A 85 -6.06 3.28 -9.20
N THR A 86 -5.81 2.15 -9.87
CA THR A 86 -6.36 1.88 -11.20
C THR A 86 -7.50 0.86 -11.22
N ALA A 87 -7.49 -0.14 -10.33
CA ALA A 87 -8.39 -1.29 -10.45
C ALA A 87 -9.00 -1.76 -9.11
N GLU A 88 -8.20 -1.87 -8.05
CA GLU A 88 -8.62 -2.56 -6.82
C GLU A 88 -9.27 -1.60 -5.80
N GLY A 89 -8.78 -0.36 -5.69
CA GLY A 89 -9.15 0.54 -4.60
C GLY A 89 -8.31 0.30 -3.34
N ILE A 90 -8.81 0.78 -2.20
CA ILE A 90 -8.20 0.58 -0.88
C ILE A 90 -9.29 0.30 0.15
N VAL A 91 -8.94 -0.33 1.26
CA VAL A 91 -9.81 -0.42 2.44
C VAL A 91 -9.33 0.59 3.46
N VAL A 92 -10.23 1.46 3.92
CA VAL A 92 -9.96 2.41 4.99
C VAL A 92 -10.72 1.98 6.23
N SER A 93 -10.01 1.84 7.33
CA SER A 93 -10.59 1.65 8.66
C SER A 93 -10.36 2.93 9.46
N ALA A 94 -11.43 3.52 10.01
CA ALA A 94 -11.35 4.77 10.74
C ALA A 94 -12.21 4.72 11.99
N ARG A 95 -11.66 5.22 13.10
CA ARG A 95 -12.40 5.50 14.33
C ARG A 95 -12.51 7.02 14.47
N ALA A 96 -13.71 7.56 14.28
CA ALA A 96 -13.96 9.00 14.26
C ALA A 96 -15.38 9.32 14.73
N ARG A 97 -15.66 10.59 15.07
CA ARG A 97 -17.04 11.05 15.22
C ARG A 97 -17.62 11.37 13.85
N PHE A 98 -18.81 10.83 13.62
CA PHE A 98 -19.56 11.03 12.40
C PHE A 98 -20.80 11.83 12.72
N GLY A 99 -20.80 13.09 12.29
CA GLY A 99 -21.98 13.95 12.25
C GLY A 99 -22.54 14.03 10.83
N PHE A 100 -23.83 14.34 10.71
CA PHE A 100 -24.39 14.73 9.42
C PHE A 100 -25.29 15.94 9.57
N THR A 101 -25.16 16.84 8.60
CA THR A 101 -26.08 17.96 8.41
C THR A 101 -27.00 17.57 7.26
N ALA A 102 -28.28 17.34 7.57
CA ALA A 102 -29.34 17.25 6.56
C ALA A 102 -29.99 18.63 6.38
N ALA A 103 -31.12 18.71 5.66
CA ALA A 103 -31.86 19.96 5.37
C ALA A 103 -31.97 20.91 6.60
N PRO A 104 -32.16 22.24 6.41
CA PRO A 104 -32.04 23.21 7.50
C PRO A 104 -32.86 22.80 8.72
N GLY A 105 -32.19 22.49 9.84
CA GLY A 105 -32.83 22.20 11.13
C GLY A 105 -32.74 20.76 11.64
N THR A 106 -32.14 19.81 10.91
CA THR A 106 -31.88 18.46 11.45
C THR A 106 -30.39 18.11 11.41
N THR A 107 -29.76 18.10 12.57
CA THR A 107 -28.39 17.61 12.81
C THR A 107 -28.49 16.36 13.67
N ASP A 108 -27.98 15.21 13.21
CA ASP A 108 -27.78 14.07 14.12
C ASP A 108 -26.52 14.29 14.94
N ASP A 109 -26.59 13.88 16.19
CA ASP A 109 -25.51 14.05 17.15
C ASP A 109 -24.27 13.29 16.68
N ALA A 110 -23.11 13.94 16.70
CA ALA A 110 -21.87 13.34 16.18
C ALA A 110 -21.47 12.13 17.05
N ARG A 111 -21.63 10.91 16.52
CA ARG A 111 -21.33 9.68 17.27
C ARG A 111 -19.99 9.12 16.88
N LEU A 112 -19.23 8.66 17.89
CA LEU A 112 -18.02 7.89 17.66
C LEU A 112 -18.39 6.55 17.02
N ARG A 113 -17.87 6.29 15.82
CA ARG A 113 -18.04 5.00 15.14
C ARG A 113 -16.69 4.48 14.70
N HIS A 114 -16.60 3.17 14.59
CA HIS A 114 -15.52 2.50 13.88
C HIS A 114 -16.07 2.02 12.55
N ILE A 115 -15.57 2.58 11.46
CA ILE A 115 -16.01 2.26 10.10
C ILE A 115 -14.85 1.61 9.37
N THR A 116 -15.12 0.48 8.71
CA THR A 116 -14.20 -0.15 7.76
C THR A 116 -14.91 -0.24 6.43
N GLN A 117 -14.39 0.45 5.42
CA GLN A 117 -15.06 0.58 4.14
C GLN A 117 -14.06 0.51 2.99
N ALA A 118 -14.42 -0.24 1.95
CA ALA A 118 -13.70 -0.22 0.69
C ALA A 118 -13.98 1.08 -0.06
N LEU A 119 -12.92 1.80 -0.40
CA LEU A 119 -12.95 2.99 -1.24
C LEU A 119 -12.53 2.63 -2.68
N PRO A 120 -13.26 3.09 -3.69
CA PRO A 120 -12.96 2.81 -5.09
C PRO A 120 -11.63 3.43 -5.55
N PRO A 121 -11.08 2.96 -6.69
CA PRO A 121 -9.75 3.36 -7.19
C PRO A 121 -9.50 4.87 -7.26
N ARG A 122 -10.50 5.68 -7.63
CA ARG A 122 -10.40 7.16 -7.65
C ARG A 122 -10.01 7.78 -6.31
N TRP A 123 -10.43 7.20 -5.19
CA TRP A 123 -10.08 7.69 -3.85
C TRP A 123 -8.66 7.27 -3.47
N ALA A 124 -8.26 6.06 -3.86
CA ALA A 124 -6.88 5.60 -3.73
C ALA A 124 -5.92 6.50 -4.54
N GLU A 125 -6.22 6.76 -5.81
CA GLU A 125 -5.48 7.68 -6.68
C GLU A 125 -5.34 9.07 -6.05
N ARG A 126 -6.44 9.65 -5.57
CA ARG A 126 -6.44 10.99 -4.96
C ARG A 126 -5.60 11.06 -3.69
N LEU A 127 -5.69 10.05 -2.80
CA LEU A 127 -4.85 9.96 -1.60
C LEU A 127 -3.37 9.87 -1.95
N PHE A 128 -3.04 9.03 -2.93
CA PHE A 128 -1.68 8.82 -3.39
C PHE A 128 -1.09 10.05 -4.07
N ALA A 129 -1.85 10.73 -4.93
CA ALA A 129 -1.42 11.96 -5.60
C ALA A 129 -1.28 13.13 -4.63
N ALA A 130 -2.11 13.19 -3.57
CA ALA A 130 -1.94 14.17 -2.50
C ALA A 130 -0.65 13.91 -1.72
N ARG A 131 -0.41 12.66 -1.32
CA ARG A 131 0.82 12.27 -0.61
C ARG A 131 2.08 12.60 -1.41
N ASP A 132 2.11 12.27 -2.71
CA ASP A 132 3.28 12.54 -3.56
C ASP A 132 3.57 14.04 -3.73
N ARG A 133 2.56 14.89 -3.58
CA ARG A 133 2.70 16.35 -3.58
C ARG A 133 3.09 16.92 -2.21
N GLY A 134 3.33 16.08 -1.22
CA GLY A 134 3.70 16.50 0.14
C GLY A 134 2.51 16.98 0.97
N ALA A 135 1.31 16.46 0.71
CA ALA A 135 0.14 16.78 1.52
C ALA A 135 0.36 16.42 3.00
N THR A 136 -0.13 17.28 3.89
CA THR A 136 -0.04 17.06 5.34
C THR A 136 -0.92 15.89 5.77
N GLU A 137 -0.67 15.36 6.96
CA GLU A 137 -1.51 14.31 7.53
C GLU A 137 -2.99 14.71 7.58
N ALA A 138 -3.30 15.94 7.98
CA ALA A 138 -4.66 16.47 8.00
C ALA A 138 -5.32 16.46 6.61
N GLN A 139 -4.60 16.84 5.55
CA GLN A 139 -5.11 16.81 4.18
C GLN A 139 -5.39 15.37 3.70
N LEU A 140 -4.53 14.41 4.06
CA LEU A 140 -4.76 13.00 3.74
C LEU A 140 -5.97 12.43 4.49
N GLN A 141 -6.13 12.79 5.77
CA GLN A 141 -7.30 12.43 6.56
C GLN A 141 -8.59 12.99 5.96
N GLU A 142 -8.57 14.25 5.50
CA GLU A 142 -9.73 14.88 4.86
C GLU A 142 -10.15 14.14 3.58
N ILE A 143 -9.19 13.73 2.74
CA ILE A 143 -9.50 12.96 1.53
C ILE A 143 -10.13 11.60 1.90
N ALA A 144 -9.60 10.91 2.91
CA ALA A 144 -10.15 9.65 3.38
C ALA A 144 -11.56 9.82 3.97
N ALA A 145 -11.78 10.88 4.74
CA ALA A 145 -13.07 11.25 5.30
C ALA A 145 -14.12 11.50 4.20
N GLN A 146 -13.76 12.23 3.14
CA GLN A 146 -14.66 12.45 1.99
C GLN A 146 -15.04 11.13 1.31
N GLY A 147 -14.08 10.21 1.14
CA GLY A 147 -14.34 8.89 0.59
C GLY A 147 -15.24 8.01 1.46
N LEU A 148 -15.00 7.99 2.77
CA LEU A 148 -15.86 7.29 3.74
C LEU A 148 -17.27 7.89 3.78
N GLY A 149 -17.38 9.22 3.79
CA GLY A 149 -18.64 9.94 3.69
C GLY A 149 -19.47 9.49 2.49
N GLU A 150 -18.83 9.44 1.32
CA GLU A 150 -19.49 9.04 0.09
C GLU A 150 -19.89 7.56 0.07
N MET A 151 -18.98 6.67 0.46
CA MET A 151 -19.20 5.22 0.33
C MET A 151 -20.11 4.68 1.44
N TYR A 152 -19.95 5.13 2.68
CA TYR A 152 -20.67 4.59 3.83
C TYR A 152 -22.02 5.29 4.06
N PHE A 153 -22.09 6.63 3.95
CA PHE A 153 -23.32 7.36 4.28
C PHE A 153 -24.21 7.61 3.06
N ARG A 154 -23.63 7.77 1.87
CA ARG A 154 -24.39 8.03 0.63
C ARG A 154 -24.59 6.79 -0.24
N ASP A 155 -24.07 5.63 0.17
CA ASP A 155 -24.08 4.37 -0.62
C ASP A 155 -23.66 4.61 -2.08
N ALA A 156 -22.49 5.25 -2.27
CA ALA A 156 -21.98 5.67 -3.59
C ALA A 156 -22.94 6.59 -4.38
N GLY A 157 -23.76 7.38 -3.69
CA GLY A 157 -24.73 8.31 -4.26
C GLY A 157 -26.14 7.73 -4.48
N ARG A 158 -26.40 6.48 -4.08
CA ARG A 158 -27.71 5.82 -4.23
C ARG A 158 -28.73 6.20 -3.14
N ARG A 159 -28.29 6.75 -2.01
CA ARG A 159 -29.16 7.27 -0.94
C ARG A 159 -28.67 8.63 -0.45
N ALA A 160 -29.58 9.41 0.14
CA ALA A 160 -29.28 10.65 0.86
C ALA A 160 -28.50 11.71 0.03
N GLN A 161 -29.01 12.04 -1.16
CA GLN A 161 -28.50 13.17 -1.94
C GLN A 161 -28.60 14.46 -1.11
N GLY A 162 -27.48 15.17 -0.94
CA GLY A 162 -27.40 16.41 -0.14
C GLY A 162 -26.96 16.24 1.32
N LEU A 163 -26.70 15.01 1.80
CA LEU A 163 -26.18 14.79 3.16
C LEU A 163 -24.72 15.25 3.25
N LEU A 164 -24.44 16.34 3.96
CA LEU A 164 -23.07 16.76 4.27
C LEU A 164 -22.59 15.96 5.48
N VAL A 165 -21.62 15.07 5.26
CA VAL A 165 -20.99 14.31 6.34
C VAL A 165 -19.87 15.17 6.91
N GLU A 166 -20.00 15.52 8.18
CA GLU A 166 -18.93 16.18 8.91
C GLU A 166 -18.12 15.13 9.65
N PHE A 167 -16.83 15.12 9.34
CA PHE A 167 -15.85 14.23 9.94
C PHE A 167 -15.14 15.02 11.02
N THR A 168 -15.55 14.83 12.27
CA THR A 168 -14.93 15.49 13.42
C THR A 168 -14.20 14.47 14.28
N ASP A 169 -13.11 14.89 14.91
CA ASP A 169 -12.39 14.11 15.91
C ASP A 169 -11.97 12.70 15.43
N VAL A 170 -11.08 12.67 14.42
CA VAL A 170 -10.45 11.43 13.94
C VAL A 170 -9.48 10.93 15.00
N GLU A 171 -9.82 9.82 15.66
CA GLU A 171 -8.95 9.18 16.65
C GLU A 171 -7.88 8.32 15.96
N ASP A 172 -8.26 7.53 14.96
CA ASP A 172 -7.34 6.66 14.23
C ASP A 172 -7.82 6.37 12.80
N ILE A 173 -6.85 6.22 11.86
CA ILE A 173 -7.10 5.78 10.48
C ILE A 173 -6.00 4.79 10.05
N ASP A 174 -6.45 3.62 9.60
CA ASP A 174 -5.66 2.58 8.98
C ASP A 174 -6.06 2.35 7.51
N ILE A 175 -5.10 1.92 6.70
CA ILE A 175 -5.30 1.65 5.27
C ILE A 175 -4.70 0.29 4.92
N SER A 176 -5.46 -0.49 4.16
CA SER A 176 -5.04 -1.78 3.60
C SER A 176 -5.45 -1.94 2.14
N LEU A 177 -4.88 -2.96 1.48
CA LEU A 177 -5.11 -3.32 0.07
C LEU A 177 -5.93 -4.60 -0.05
#